data_AF-A0A401SZ47-F1
#
_entry.id   AF-A0A401SZ47-F1
#
_cell.length_a   1.000
_cell.length_b   1.000
_cell.length_c   1.000
_cell.angle_alpha   90.00
_cell.angle_beta   90.00
_cell.angle_gamma   90.00
#
_symmetry.space_group_name_H-M   'P 1'
#
loop_
_entity.id
_entity.type
_entity.pdbx_description
1 polymer ?
#
loop_
_entity_poly.entity_id
_entity_poly.type
_entity_poly.pdbx_seq_one_letter_code
_entity_poly.pdbx_strand_id
1 'polypeptide(L)'
;MFERWRSSGLSAEMTRSKRIRNHNSDKKKSISKQWKTKRRTKDLDQIHEDMKPENADKLLHQEIDYDAIGNAQFYCLHCARYFIDQRSLKEHFKTKVHKRRLKQLSEEPYTQEEAERAAGMGSYIPAKKVKVETQAIEEEMKIS
;
A
#
# COMPACT_ATOMS: atom_id res chain seq x y z
N MET A 1 29.58 71.97 31.66
CA MET A 1 29.85 72.14 30.23
C MET A 1 30.03 70.74 29.64
N PHE A 2 29.12 70.36 28.76
CA PHE A 2 29.19 69.21 27.83
C PHE A 2 29.10 67.80 28.44
N GLU A 3 27.91 67.18 28.37
CA GLU A 3 27.53 66.17 27.35
C GLU A 3 27.78 64.75 27.90
N ARG A 4 26.90 63.74 27.85
CA ARG A 4 25.69 63.50 27.06
C ARG A 4 25.14 62.16 27.56
N TRP A 5 23.91 62.17 28.08
CA TRP A 5 23.14 60.96 28.34
C TRP A 5 22.86 60.25 27.00
N ARG A 6 23.39 59.04 26.81
CA ARG A 6 22.88 58.03 25.87
C ARG A 6 22.67 56.76 26.69
N SER A 7 21.43 56.46 27.10
CA SER A 7 20.52 55.60 26.33
C SER A 7 21.26 54.42 25.70
N SER A 8 21.12 53.25 26.30
CA SER A 8 20.44 52.11 25.67
C SER A 8 20.49 50.92 26.62
N GLY A 9 19.33 50.56 27.17
CA GLY A 9 19.16 49.30 27.87
C GLY A 9 19.53 48.15 26.94
N LEU A 10 20.35 47.23 27.45
CA LEU A 10 20.55 45.92 26.85
C LEU A 10 19.24 45.14 27.02
N SER A 11 18.28 45.36 26.12
CA SER A 11 17.20 44.42 25.89
C SER A 11 17.84 43.15 25.34
N ALA A 12 18.00 42.13 26.18
CA ALA A 12 18.23 40.78 25.71
C ALA A 12 16.98 40.34 24.93
N GLU A 13 16.89 40.72 23.66
CA GLU A 13 15.88 40.20 22.76
C GLU A 13 16.19 38.71 22.56
N MET A 14 15.43 37.86 23.27
CA MET A 14 15.45 36.41 23.09
C MET A 14 14.98 36.08 21.67
N THR A 15 15.89 36.19 20.70
CA THR A 15 15.62 35.80 19.32
C THR A 15 15.40 34.29 19.28
N ARG A 16 14.30 33.87 18.66
CA ARG A 16 13.91 32.46 18.56
C ARG A 16 15.05 31.66 17.91
N SER A 17 15.72 30.81 18.70
CA SER A 17 16.80 29.96 18.18
C SER A 17 16.28 29.06 17.06
N LYS A 18 16.99 29.04 15.92
CA LYS A 18 16.62 28.22 14.77
C LYS A 18 16.74 26.76 15.17
N ARG A 19 15.65 25.99 15.07
CA ARG A 19 15.71 24.53 15.23
C ARG A 19 16.49 23.95 14.05
N ILE A 20 17.73 23.59 14.29
CA ILE A 20 18.59 22.90 13.33
C ILE A 20 18.28 21.40 13.45
N ARG A 21 18.04 20.72 12.32
CA ARG A 21 17.74 19.27 12.21
C ARG A 21 16.39 18.78 12.78
N ASN A 22 15.68 19.55 13.62
CA ASN A 22 14.32 19.21 14.10
C ASN A 22 13.20 19.81 13.22
N HIS A 23 13.22 19.52 11.92
CA HIS A 23 12.09 19.80 11.04
C HIS A 23 11.11 18.63 11.09
N ASN A 24 10.07 18.75 11.92
CA ASN A 24 8.97 17.78 11.89
C ASN A 24 8.36 17.83 10.50
N SER A 25 8.48 16.75 9.72
CA SER A 25 7.75 16.63 8.47
C SER A 25 6.26 16.60 8.82
N ASP A 26 5.52 17.63 8.39
CA ASP A 26 4.08 17.71 8.65
C ASP A 26 3.41 16.40 8.21
N LYS A 27 2.82 15.66 9.16
CA LYS A 27 2.18 14.35 8.89
C LYS A 27 1.14 14.44 7.76
N LYS A 28 0.47 15.58 7.62
CA LYS A 28 -0.47 15.85 6.52
C LYS A 28 0.22 15.85 5.15
N LYS A 29 1.43 16.40 5.04
CA LYS A 29 2.21 16.44 3.80
C LYS A 29 2.75 15.05 3.43
N SER A 30 3.10 14.20 4.40
CA SER A 30 3.53 12.83 4.11
C SER A 30 2.38 11.95 3.64
N ILE A 31 1.20 12.06 4.27
CA ILE A 31 -0.01 11.33 3.87
C ILE A 31 -0.42 11.73 2.45
N SER A 32 -0.57 13.03 2.15
CA SER A 32 -0.93 13.50 0.81
C SER A 32 0.04 13.01 -0.28
N LYS A 33 1.33 12.90 0.03
CA LYS A 33 2.35 12.35 -0.90
C LYS A 33 2.16 10.86 -1.19
N GLN A 34 1.60 10.09 -0.26
CA GLN A 34 1.32 8.66 -0.41
C GLN A 34 0.09 8.42 -1.28
N TRP A 35 -0.97 9.21 -1.11
CA TRP A 35 -2.22 9.10 -1.88
C TRP A 35 -2.15 9.67 -3.30
N LYS A 36 -0.97 10.13 -3.76
CA LYS A 36 -0.82 10.62 -5.15
C LYS A 36 -0.93 9.46 -6.14
N THR A 37 -1.53 9.73 -7.29
CA THR A 37 -1.73 8.78 -8.40
C THR A 37 -0.45 8.05 -8.79
N LYS A 38 0.69 8.74 -8.87
CA LYS A 38 2.00 8.17 -9.24
C LYS A 38 2.54 7.06 -8.32
N ARG A 39 1.95 6.85 -7.14
CA ARG A 39 2.34 5.82 -6.16
C ARG A 39 1.16 4.93 -5.77
N ARG A 40 0.08 4.97 -6.54
CA ARG A 40 -1.12 4.18 -6.28
C ARG A 40 -0.81 2.71 -6.52
N THR A 41 -1.19 1.86 -5.58
CA THR A 41 -1.13 0.40 -5.70
C THR A 41 -2.36 -0.11 -6.41
N LYS A 42 -2.33 -1.34 -6.92
CA LYS A 42 -3.52 -2.00 -7.48
C LYS A 42 -4.68 -1.99 -6.47
N ASP A 43 -5.86 -1.71 -6.98
CA ASP A 43 -7.10 -1.68 -6.22
C ASP A 43 -7.63 -3.12 -6.00
N LEU A 44 -8.63 -3.29 -5.12
CA LEU A 44 -9.11 -4.62 -4.71
C LEU A 44 -9.87 -5.34 -5.83
N ASP A 45 -10.70 -4.62 -6.57
CA ASP A 45 -11.43 -5.06 -7.76
C ASP A 45 -10.48 -5.62 -8.85
N GLN A 46 -9.39 -4.91 -9.14
CA GLN A 46 -8.36 -5.35 -10.08
C GLN A 46 -7.71 -6.67 -9.61
N ILE A 47 -7.52 -6.85 -8.31
CA ILE A 47 -6.94 -8.09 -7.77
C ILE A 47 -7.92 -9.26 -7.86
N HIS A 48 -9.23 -9.01 -7.77
CA HIS A 48 -10.23 -10.05 -8.02
C HIS A 48 -10.22 -10.51 -9.49
N GLU A 49 -9.94 -9.61 -10.44
CA GLU A 49 -9.75 -9.98 -11.84
C GLU A 49 -8.46 -10.77 -12.06
N ASP A 50 -7.36 -10.37 -11.41
CA ASP A 50 -6.08 -11.08 -11.43
C ASP A 50 -6.18 -12.48 -10.78
N MET A 51 -7.13 -12.69 -9.86
CA MET A 51 -7.35 -13.97 -9.18
C MET A 51 -8.04 -15.02 -10.08
N LYS A 52 -8.64 -14.61 -11.20
CA LYS A 52 -9.21 -15.57 -12.16
C LYS A 52 -8.11 -16.48 -12.69
N PRO A 53 -8.35 -17.79 -12.85
CA PRO A 53 -7.31 -18.78 -13.15
C PRO A 53 -6.51 -18.41 -14.41
N GLU A 54 -7.18 -17.92 -15.45
CA GLU A 54 -6.55 -17.50 -16.71
C GLU A 54 -5.50 -16.39 -16.55
N ASN A 55 -5.71 -15.49 -15.59
CA ASN A 55 -4.81 -14.38 -15.29
C ASN A 55 -3.77 -14.80 -14.24
N ALA A 56 -4.19 -15.58 -13.24
CA ALA A 56 -3.33 -16.09 -12.20
C ALA A 56 -2.15 -16.89 -12.78
N ASP A 57 -2.41 -17.76 -13.75
CA ASP A 57 -1.38 -18.59 -14.37
C ASP A 57 -0.35 -17.75 -15.14
N LYS A 58 -0.82 -16.72 -15.85
CA LYS A 58 0.06 -15.78 -16.58
C LYS A 58 0.90 -14.92 -15.64
N LEU A 59 0.34 -14.53 -14.50
CA LEU A 59 1.04 -13.70 -13.52
C LEU A 59 1.99 -14.50 -12.63
N LEU A 60 1.76 -15.80 -12.46
CA LEU A 60 2.65 -16.72 -11.76
C LEU A 60 3.83 -17.15 -12.64
N HIS A 61 3.58 -17.43 -13.92
CA HIS A 61 4.59 -17.88 -14.87
C HIS A 61 5.02 -16.75 -15.81
N GLN A 62 5.45 -15.64 -15.23
CA GLN A 62 5.98 -14.51 -16.00
C GLN A 62 7.37 -14.83 -16.56
N GLU A 63 7.67 -14.24 -17.72
CA GLU A 63 9.03 -14.24 -18.27
C GLU A 63 9.99 -13.47 -17.35
N ILE A 64 11.26 -13.82 -17.43
CA ILE A 64 12.32 -13.25 -16.59
C ILE A 64 12.53 -11.78 -16.97
N ASP A 65 12.10 -10.86 -16.10
CA ASP A 65 12.27 -9.41 -16.28
C ASP A 65 13.35 -8.87 -15.33
N TYR A 66 14.49 -8.46 -15.88
CA TYR A 66 15.65 -7.97 -15.13
C TYR A 66 15.45 -6.61 -14.45
N ASP A 67 14.45 -5.82 -14.89
CA ASP A 67 14.16 -4.51 -14.27
C ASP A 67 13.27 -4.66 -13.03
N ALA A 68 12.61 -5.82 -12.88
CA ALA A 68 11.77 -6.15 -11.74
C ALA A 68 12.57 -6.78 -10.59
N ILE A 69 12.07 -6.57 -9.37
CA ILE A 69 12.66 -7.17 -8.17
C ILE A 69 12.53 -8.70 -8.26
N GLY A 70 13.65 -9.41 -8.03
CA GLY A 70 13.65 -10.88 -8.08
C GLY A 70 13.31 -11.44 -9.45
N ASN A 71 13.64 -10.70 -10.51
CA ASN A 71 13.42 -11.06 -11.91
C ASN A 71 11.95 -11.38 -12.28
N ALA A 72 11.00 -10.75 -11.57
CA ALA A 72 9.56 -11.01 -11.65
C ALA A 72 9.11 -12.45 -11.28
N GLN A 73 10.00 -13.32 -10.82
CA GLN A 73 9.68 -14.73 -10.55
C GLN A 73 8.89 -14.93 -9.24
N PHE A 74 9.22 -14.17 -8.19
CA PHE A 74 8.59 -14.33 -6.89
C PHE A 74 7.49 -13.30 -6.66
N TYR A 75 6.28 -13.61 -7.14
CA TYR A 75 5.14 -12.69 -7.10
C TYR A 75 3.99 -13.19 -6.21
N CYS A 76 3.41 -12.28 -5.42
CA CYS A 76 2.20 -12.54 -4.63
C CYS A 76 0.98 -11.89 -5.28
N LEU A 77 0.01 -12.70 -5.72
CA LEU A 77 -1.22 -12.23 -6.39
C LEU A 77 -2.04 -11.29 -5.49
N HIS A 78 -2.25 -11.64 -4.23
CA HIS A 78 -3.15 -10.90 -3.34
C HIS A 78 -2.63 -9.50 -2.95
N CYS A 79 -1.31 -9.34 -2.90
CA CYS A 79 -0.66 -8.08 -2.52
C CYS A 79 -0.05 -7.33 -3.70
N ALA A 80 -0.09 -7.91 -4.91
CA ALA A 80 0.48 -7.35 -6.13
C ALA A 80 1.91 -6.84 -5.95
N ARG A 81 2.78 -7.67 -5.38
CA ARG A 81 4.14 -7.29 -5.01
C ARG A 81 5.14 -8.39 -5.37
N TYR A 82 6.26 -7.96 -5.93
CA TYR A 82 7.43 -8.79 -6.21
C TYR A 82 8.36 -8.88 -4.99
N PHE A 83 8.99 -10.04 -4.87
CA PHE A 83 9.94 -10.40 -3.83
C PHE A 83 11.27 -10.83 -4.45
N ILE A 84 12.34 -10.80 -3.65
CA ILE A 84 13.69 -11.12 -4.13
C ILE A 84 13.90 -12.65 -4.15
N ASP A 85 13.47 -13.33 -3.09
CA ASP A 85 13.66 -14.76 -2.89
C ASP A 85 12.36 -15.46 -2.48
N GLN A 86 12.27 -16.77 -2.75
CA GLN A 86 11.17 -17.62 -2.29
C GLN A 86 10.99 -17.63 -0.75
N ARG A 87 12.08 -17.53 0.01
CA ARG A 87 12.04 -17.43 1.49
C ARG A 87 11.27 -16.19 1.93
N SER A 88 11.53 -15.05 1.29
CA SER A 88 10.87 -13.79 1.61
C SER A 88 9.38 -13.80 1.26
N LEU A 89 9.00 -14.54 0.20
CA LEU A 89 7.60 -14.77 -0.17
C LEU A 89 6.89 -15.67 0.86
N LYS A 90 7.54 -16.74 1.33
CA LYS A 90 7.05 -17.60 2.44
C LYS A 90 6.82 -16.82 3.73
N GLU A 91 7.77 -15.96 4.09
CA GLU A 91 7.64 -15.10 5.27
C GLU A 91 6.51 -14.09 5.10
N HIS A 92 6.33 -13.52 3.90
CA HIS A 92 5.25 -12.60 3.58
C HIS A 92 3.86 -13.19 3.89
N PHE A 93 3.60 -14.44 3.52
CA PHE A 93 2.31 -15.10 3.80
C PHE A 93 1.99 -15.21 5.29
N LYS A 94 3.01 -15.31 6.15
CA LYS A 94 2.84 -15.38 7.61
C LYS A 94 2.50 -14.02 8.22
N THR A 95 2.86 -12.92 7.55
CA THR A 95 2.69 -11.55 8.06
C THR A 95 1.22 -11.13 8.22
N LYS A 96 0.99 -10.20 9.16
CA LYS A 96 -0.35 -9.62 9.41
C LYS A 96 -0.89 -8.84 8.21
N VAL A 97 -0.02 -8.24 7.40
CA VAL A 97 -0.40 -7.44 6.23
C VAL A 97 -1.09 -8.34 5.21
N HIS A 98 -0.50 -9.49 4.90
CA HIS A 98 -1.06 -10.46 3.98
C HIS A 98 -2.39 -11.02 4.50
N LYS A 99 -2.43 -11.46 5.76
CA LYS A 99 -3.66 -11.96 6.40
C LYS A 99 -4.79 -10.94 6.41
N ARG A 100 -4.48 -9.65 6.57
CA ARG A 100 -5.47 -8.57 6.46
C ARG A 100 -5.99 -8.43 5.02
N ARG A 101 -5.13 -8.58 4.02
CA ARG A 101 -5.51 -8.50 2.60
C ARG A 101 -6.43 -9.65 2.20
N LEU A 102 -6.16 -10.87 2.66
CA LEU A 102 -7.05 -12.02 2.45
C LEU A 102 -8.45 -11.80 3.03
N LYS A 103 -8.53 -11.18 4.21
CA LYS A 103 -9.84 -10.81 4.80
C LYS A 103 -10.58 -9.79 3.94
N GLN A 104 -9.88 -8.79 3.39
CA GLN A 104 -10.48 -7.80 2.48
C GLN A 104 -10.99 -8.45 1.18
N LEU A 105 -10.25 -9.42 0.64
CA LEU A 105 -10.64 -10.14 -0.58
C LEU A 105 -11.71 -11.20 -0.34
N SER A 106 -12.06 -11.49 0.91
CA SER A 106 -13.14 -12.44 1.22
C SER A 106 -14.53 -11.85 0.98
N GLU A 107 -14.61 -10.55 0.80
CA GLU A 107 -15.82 -9.81 0.48
C GLU A 107 -15.84 -9.54 -1.03
N GLU A 108 -17.03 -9.57 -1.64
CA GLU A 108 -17.19 -9.20 -3.05
C GLU A 108 -16.74 -7.75 -3.28
N PRO A 109 -16.01 -7.45 -4.37
CA PRO A 109 -15.55 -6.10 -4.63
C PRO A 109 -16.73 -5.17 -4.90
N TYR A 110 -16.64 -3.96 -4.35
CA TYR A 110 -17.62 -2.91 -4.59
C TYR A 110 -17.64 -2.51 -6.07
N THR A 111 -18.82 -2.55 -6.69
CA THR A 111 -19.00 -2.21 -8.10
C THR A 111 -19.79 -0.92 -8.27
N GLN A 112 -19.66 -0.26 -9.42
CA GLN A 112 -20.45 0.93 -9.72
C GLN A 112 -21.95 0.64 -9.74
N GLU A 113 -22.37 -0.54 -10.20
CA GLU A 113 -23.77 -0.96 -10.16
C GLU A 113 -24.32 -1.00 -8.73
N GLU A 114 -23.49 -1.40 -7.75
CA GLU A 114 -23.87 -1.36 -6.33
C GLU A 114 -24.08 0.07 -5.85
N ALA A 115 -23.25 1.01 -6.30
CA ALA A 115 -23.41 2.44 -6.01
C ALA A 115 -24.73 3.00 -6.56
N GLU A 116 -25.06 2.65 -7.80
CA GLU A 116 -26.29 3.09 -8.48
C GLU A 116 -27.54 2.50 -7.81
N ARG A 117 -27.48 1.23 -7.39
CA ARG A 117 -28.54 0.60 -6.59
C ARG A 117 -28.75 1.31 -5.26
N ALA A 118 -27.66 1.65 -4.56
CA ALA A 118 -27.72 2.41 -3.31
C ALA A 118 -28.28 3.83 -3.50
N ALA A 119 -28.06 4.44 -4.68
CA ALA A 119 -28.65 5.71 -5.06
C ALA A 119 -30.15 5.63 -5.47
N GLY A 120 -30.76 4.43 -5.42
CA GLY A 120 -32.18 4.22 -5.71
C GLY A 120 -32.48 3.85 -7.17
N MET A 121 -31.46 3.55 -7.98
CA MET A 121 -31.62 3.17 -9.40
C MET A 121 -31.69 1.64 -9.62
N GLY A 122 -31.92 0.83 -8.58
CA GLY A 122 -32.04 -0.63 -8.72
C GLY A 122 -32.49 -1.39 -7.46
N SER A 123 -32.45 -2.73 -7.52
CA SER A 123 -32.87 -3.62 -6.42
C SER A 123 -31.73 -3.98 -5.47
N TYR A 124 -32.05 -4.21 -4.19
CA TYR A 124 -31.09 -4.62 -3.16
C TYR A 124 -30.63 -6.08 -3.36
N ILE A 125 -29.32 -6.30 -3.36
CA ILE A 125 -28.70 -7.63 -3.40
C ILE A 125 -27.66 -7.69 -2.26
N PRO A 126 -27.71 -8.72 -1.39
CA PRO A 126 -26.71 -8.88 -0.34
C PRO A 126 -25.36 -9.33 -0.91
N ALA A 127 -24.26 -8.76 -0.40
CA ALA A 127 -22.91 -9.11 -0.81
C ALA A 127 -22.58 -10.58 -0.50
N LYS A 128 -21.99 -11.29 -1.46
CA LYS A 128 -21.58 -12.67 -1.29
C LYS A 128 -20.17 -12.75 -0.70
N LYS A 129 -19.91 -13.80 0.09
CA LYS A 129 -18.58 -14.08 0.63
C LYS A 129 -17.81 -14.98 -0.34
N VAL A 130 -16.63 -14.53 -0.75
CA VAL A 130 -15.70 -15.29 -1.58
C VAL A 130 -14.69 -16.00 -0.67
N LYS A 131 -14.53 -17.31 -0.86
CA LYS A 131 -13.44 -18.04 -0.18
C LYS A 131 -12.17 -17.83 -0.99
N VAL A 132 -11.22 -17.09 -0.42
CA VAL A 132 -9.91 -16.85 -1.04
C VAL A 132 -8.88 -17.71 -0.34
N GLU A 133 -8.34 -18.68 -1.07
CA GLU A 133 -7.23 -19.52 -0.61
C GLU A 133 -5.91 -18.92 -1.08
N THR A 134 -4.88 -19.04 -0.24
CA THR A 134 -3.54 -18.57 -0.57
C THR A 134 -2.88 -19.51 -1.56
N GLN A 135 -2.06 -18.94 -2.47
CA GLN A 135 -1.22 -19.68 -3.40
C GLN A 135 -0.43 -20.79 -2.68
N ALA A 136 -0.53 -22.02 -3.17
CA ALA A 136 0.35 -23.11 -2.73
C ALA A 136 1.75 -22.87 -3.32
N ILE A 137 2.77 -23.00 -2.49
CA ILE A 137 4.15 -22.89 -2.96
C ILE A 137 4.53 -24.23 -3.59
N GLU A 138 5.05 -24.20 -4.81
CA GLU A 138 5.38 -25.37 -5.64
C GLU A 138 6.27 -26.43 -4.95
N GLU A 139 6.97 -26.09 -3.88
CA GLU A 139 7.71 -27.07 -3.08
C GLU A 139 6.82 -28.15 -2.45
N GLU A 140 5.54 -27.85 -2.17
CA GLU A 140 4.58 -28.85 -1.69
C GLU A 140 4.13 -29.81 -2.80
N MET A 141 4.25 -29.39 -4.07
CA MET A 141 3.85 -30.20 -5.25
C MET A 141 4.95 -31.14 -5.75
N LYS A 142 6.19 -31.03 -5.25
CA LYS A 142 7.29 -31.96 -5.57
C LYS A 142 7.48 -33.08 -4.54
N ILE A 143 6.69 -33.06 -3.46
CA ILE A 143 6.74 -34.03 -2.35
C ILE A 143 5.54 -35.01 -2.41
N SER A 144 4.64 -34.84 -3.39
CA SER A 144 3.56 -35.78 -3.72
C SER A 144 3.94 -36.64 -4.92
#